data_AF-A0A2V5LA35-F1
#
_entry.id   AF-A0A2V5LA35-F1
#
_cell.length_a   1.000
_cell.length_b   1.000
_cell.length_c   1.000
_cell.angle_alpha   90.00
_cell.angle_beta   90.00
_cell.angle_gamma   90.00
#
_symmetry.space_group_name_H-M   'P 1'
#
loop_
_entity.id
_entity.type
_entity.pdbx_description
1 polymer ?
#
loop_
_entity_poly.entity_id
_entity_poly.type
_entity_poly.pdbx_seq_one_letter_code
_entity_poly.pdbx_strand_id
1 'polypeptide(L)'
;MAGSRPNRRDMNRSLTGRIGRVSGLVGPGTVGEVMVPFQGGSSAFHAHPYDDSSVYPVGERVLVMYFEPPQTVYVEQLPEFLREDG
;
A
#
# COMPACT_ATOMS: atom_id res chain seq x y z
N MET A 1 -20.11 15.48 17.95
CA MET A 1 -19.02 14.49 18.00
C MET A 1 -18.09 14.76 16.81
N ALA A 2 -17.14 15.70 16.93
CA ALA A 2 -16.18 15.93 15.87
C ALA A 2 -15.10 14.85 15.99
N GLY A 3 -15.16 13.83 15.13
CA GLY A 3 -14.08 12.86 15.01
C GLY A 3 -12.81 13.61 14.62
N SER A 4 -11.83 13.64 15.54
CA SER A 4 -10.52 14.22 15.26
C SER A 4 -9.97 13.55 14.00
N ARG A 5 -9.80 14.32 12.92
CA ARG A 5 -9.12 13.81 11.72
C ARG A 5 -7.76 13.31 12.19
N PRO A 6 -7.41 12.04 11.95
CA PRO A 6 -6.13 11.50 12.38
C PRO A 6 -5.02 12.44 11.91
N ASN A 7 -4.09 12.79 12.79
CA ASN A 7 -2.99 13.67 12.42
C ASN A 7 -2.22 13.01 11.27
N ARG A 8 -1.74 13.79 10.30
CA ARG A 8 -1.01 13.29 9.11
C ARG A 8 0.16 12.37 9.48
N ARG A 9 0.78 12.62 10.64
CA ARG A 9 1.86 11.80 11.21
C ARG A 9 1.39 10.43 11.72
N ASP A 10 0.17 10.35 12.27
CA ASP A 10 -0.42 9.10 12.77
C ASP A 10 -0.83 8.20 11.62
N MET A 11 -1.35 8.77 10.52
CA MET A 11 -1.68 8.01 9.31
C MET A 11 -0.47 7.33 8.68
N ASN A 12 0.66 8.04 8.57
CA ASN A 12 1.92 7.48 8.04
C ASN A 12 2.40 6.27 8.85
N ARG A 13 2.31 6.34 10.19
CA ARG A 13 2.69 5.22 11.07
C ARG A 13 1.73 4.04 10.95
N SER A 14 0.47 4.27 10.57
CA SER A 14 -0.54 3.20 10.48
C SER A 14 -0.57 2.43 9.16
N LEU A 15 -0.10 3.04 8.05
CA LEU A 15 -0.12 2.44 6.71
C LEU A 15 1.20 1.76 6.33
N THR A 16 2.34 2.29 6.78
CA THR A 16 3.65 1.67 6.57
C THR A 16 3.71 0.30 7.25
N GLY A 17 4.24 -0.71 6.56
CA GLY A 17 4.32 -2.09 7.01
C GLY A 17 3.04 -2.90 6.82
N ARG A 18 1.96 -2.30 6.27
CA ARG A 18 0.72 -3.03 5.95
C ARG A 18 0.90 -3.81 4.66
N ILE A 19 0.24 -4.97 4.57
CA ILE A 19 0.17 -5.77 3.34
C ILE A 19 -1.07 -5.34 2.56
N GLY A 20 -0.87 -4.98 1.30
CA GLY A 20 -1.92 -4.70 0.33
C GLY A 20 -2.05 -5.79 -0.72
N ARG A 21 -3.13 -5.73 -1.50
CA ARG A 21 -3.32 -6.55 -2.70
C ARG A 21 -3.48 -5.65 -3.91
N VAL A 22 -2.73 -5.95 -4.97
CA VAL A 22 -2.79 -5.19 -6.22
C VAL A 22 -4.16 -5.39 -6.89
N SER A 23 -4.87 -4.29 -7.12
CA SER A 23 -6.14 -4.24 -7.86
C SER A 23 -5.99 -3.67 -9.26
N GLY A 24 -4.93 -2.87 -9.51
CA GLY A 24 -4.53 -2.40 -10.83
C GLY A 24 -3.00 -2.48 -10.99
N LEU A 25 -2.52 -2.88 -12.16
CA LEU A 25 -1.09 -3.10 -12.46
C LEU A 25 -0.22 -1.97 -11.90
N VAL A 26 0.76 -2.32 -11.07
CA VAL A 26 1.77 -1.38 -10.56
C VAL A 26 3.05 -1.59 -11.35
N GLY A 27 3.64 -0.52 -11.87
CA GLY A 27 4.87 -0.60 -12.65
C GLY A 27 5.50 0.76 -12.93
N PRO A 28 6.71 0.78 -13.50
CA PRO A 28 7.48 2.00 -13.72
C PRO A 28 6.74 2.99 -14.62
N GLY A 29 6.70 4.26 -14.22
CA GLY A 29 6.06 5.32 -15.02
C GLY A 29 4.53 5.21 -15.15
N THR A 30 3.91 4.26 -14.43
CA THR A 30 2.45 4.10 -14.37
C THR A 30 1.95 4.26 -12.94
N VAL A 31 0.71 4.74 -12.80
CA VAL A 31 0.01 4.73 -11.51
C VAL A 31 -0.80 3.44 -11.45
N GLY A 32 -0.42 2.53 -10.54
CA GLY A 32 -1.22 1.33 -10.25
C GLY A 32 -2.15 1.54 -9.07
N GLU A 33 -2.80 0.46 -8.63
CA GLU A 33 -3.74 0.51 -7.50
C GLU A 33 -3.56 -0.69 -6.58
N VAL A 34 -3.61 -0.43 -5.27
CA VAL A 34 -3.64 -1.47 -4.23
C VAL A 34 -4.79 -1.25 -3.27
N MET A 35 -5.40 -2.35 -2.84
CA MET A 35 -6.35 -2.39 -1.74
C MET A 35 -5.60 -2.71 -0.45
N VAL A 36 -5.69 -1.81 0.54
CA VAL A 36 -5.00 -1.95 1.84
C VAL A 36 -6.03 -1.91 2.97
N PRO A 37 -5.95 -2.81 3.96
CA PRO A 37 -6.78 -2.71 5.15
C PRO A 37 -6.46 -1.41 5.91
N PHE A 38 -7.44 -0.52 6.08
CA PHE A 38 -7.28 0.80 6.70
C PHE A 38 -8.57 1.23 7.41
N GLN A 39 -8.45 1.82 8.62
CA GLN A 39 -9.57 2.35 9.42
C GLN A 39 -10.79 1.40 9.58
N GLY A 40 -10.55 0.10 9.74
CA GLY A 40 -11.62 -0.88 9.93
C GLY A 40 -12.31 -1.37 8.64
N GLY A 41 -11.80 -0.96 7.47
CA GLY A 41 -12.23 -1.47 6.16
C GLY A 41 -11.04 -1.75 5.24
N SER A 42 -11.31 -1.82 3.94
CA SER A 42 -10.29 -1.82 2.89
C SER A 42 -10.43 -0.53 2.08
N SER A 43 -9.31 0.10 1.75
CA SER A 43 -9.28 1.34 0.96
C SER A 43 -8.33 1.20 -0.21
N ALA A 44 -8.69 1.81 -1.34
CA ALA A 44 -7.86 1.88 -2.53
C ALA A 44 -6.82 2.99 -2.38
N PHE A 45 -5.57 2.70 -2.74
CA PHE A 45 -4.47 3.65 -2.79
C PHE A 45 -3.81 3.59 -4.17
N HIS A 46 -3.37 4.75 -4.66
CA HIS A 46 -2.46 4.81 -5.80
C HIS A 46 -1.14 4.17 -5.40
N ALA A 47 -0.58 3.34 -6.27
CA ALA A 47 0.61 2.58 -5.97
C ALA A 47 1.72 2.80 -6.99
N HIS A 48 2.92 2.96 -6.48
CA HIS A 48 4.17 2.99 -7.23
C HIS A 48 5.15 1.95 -6.70
N PRO A 49 6.01 1.37 -7.54
CA PRO A 49 7.13 0.57 -7.07
C PRO A 49 8.05 1.45 -6.21
N TYR A 50 8.47 0.97 -5.04
CA TYR A 50 9.41 1.71 -4.18
C TYR A 50 10.81 1.84 -4.81
N ASP A 51 11.18 0.87 -5.66
CA ASP A 51 12.43 0.84 -6.40
C ASP A 51 12.35 1.50 -7.80
N ASP A 52 11.21 2.12 -8.13
CA ASP A 52 10.89 2.72 -9.43
C ASP A 52 11.04 1.79 -10.66
N SER A 53 11.21 0.48 -10.47
CA SER A 53 11.57 -0.46 -11.56
C SER A 53 10.76 -1.76 -11.56
N SER A 54 10.29 -2.22 -10.40
CA SER A 54 9.52 -3.44 -10.27
C SER A 54 8.13 -3.34 -10.90
N VAL A 55 7.59 -4.49 -11.31
CA VAL A 55 6.22 -4.64 -11.83
C VAL A 55 5.46 -5.63 -10.97
N TYR A 56 4.27 -5.25 -10.50
CA TYR A 56 3.39 -6.09 -9.70
C TYR A 56 2.04 -6.27 -10.41
N PRO A 57 1.72 -7.48 -10.88
CA PRO A 57 0.46 -7.76 -11.57
C PRO A 57 -0.74 -7.75 -10.60
N VAL A 58 -1.94 -7.62 -11.16
CA VAL A 58 -3.19 -7.71 -10.39
C VAL A 58 -3.26 -9.03 -9.63
N GLY A 59 -3.65 -8.96 -8.36
CA GLY A 59 -3.74 -10.10 -7.46
C GLY A 59 -2.50 -10.32 -6.58
N GLU A 60 -1.35 -9.75 -6.94
CA GLU A 60 -0.10 -9.85 -6.17
C GLU A 60 -0.27 -9.19 -4.79
N ARG A 61 0.40 -9.76 -3.78
CA ARG A 61 0.49 -9.17 -2.44
C ARG A 61 1.76 -8.34 -2.33
N VAL A 62 1.63 -7.12 -1.84
CA VAL A 62 2.74 -6.17 -1.73
C VAL A 62 2.80 -5.56 -0.33
N LEU A 63 4.00 -5.18 0.10
CA LEU A 63 4.25 -4.51 1.37
C LEU A 63 4.27 -3.00 1.14
N VAL A 64 3.51 -2.24 1.93
CA VAL A 64 3.57 -0.77 1.92
C VAL A 64 4.83 -0.31 2.64
N MET A 65 5.78 0.24 1.90
CA MET A 65 7.06 0.73 2.44
C MET A 65 6.96 2.19 2.89
N TYR A 66 6.18 3.00 2.17
CA TYR A 66 5.99 4.40 2.48
C TYR A 66 4.60 4.87 2.08
N PHE A 67 3.96 5.66 2.95
CA PHE A 67 2.73 6.36 2.63
C PHE A 67 3.01 7.83 2.37
N GLU A 68 2.69 8.28 1.17
CA GLU A 68 2.69 9.68 0.76
C GLU A 68 1.25 10.21 0.77
N PRO A 69 0.88 11.05 1.76
CA PRO A 69 -0.47 11.59 1.84
C PRO A 69 -0.84 12.39 0.59
N PRO A 70 -2.11 12.33 0.14
CA PRO A 70 -3.25 11.77 0.87
C PRO A 70 -3.58 10.30 0.56
N GLN A 71 -3.11 9.74 -0.56
CA GLN A 71 -3.63 8.48 -1.08
C GLN A 71 -2.60 7.68 -1.91
N THR A 72 -1.32 8.02 -1.80
CA THR A 72 -0.24 7.34 -2.53
C THR A 72 0.55 6.44 -1.60
N VAL A 73 0.83 5.23 -2.04
CA VAL A 73 1.73 4.31 -1.35
C VAL A 73 2.84 3.86 -2.30
N TYR A 74 4.02 3.68 -1.73
CA TYR A 74 5.14 3.04 -2.40
C TYR A 74 5.25 1.64 -1.85
N VAL A 75 5.33 0.67 -2.75
CA VAL A 75 5.19 -0.74 -2.42
C VAL A 75 6.37 -1.55 -2.92
N GLU A 76 6.66 -2.62 -2.20
CA GLU A 76 7.62 -3.63 -2.60
C GLU A 76 6.98 -5.01 -2.64
N GLN A 77 7.68 -5.96 -3.24
CA GLN A 77 7.32 -7.37 -3.16
C GLN A 77 7.20 -7.79 -1.70
N LEU A 78 6.12 -8.50 -1.36
CA LEU A 78 5.99 -9.08 -0.02
C LEU A 78 7.13 -10.10 0.20
N PRO A 79 8.02 -9.89 1.19
CA PRO A 79 9.10 -10.84 1.45
C PRO A 79 8.56 -12.22 1.80
N GLU A 80 9.26 -13.28 1.37
CA GLU A 80 8.80 -14.67 1.56
C GLU A 80 8.57 -15.03 3.03
N PHE A 81 9.37 -14.53 3.95
CA PHE A 81 9.17 -14.79 5.38
C PHE A 81 7.89 -14.15 5.96
N LEU A 82 7.26 -13.20 5.27
CA LEU A 82 5.93 -12.65 5.61
C LEU A 82 4.80 -13.29 4.79
N ARG A 83 5.14 -14.05 3.76
CA ARG A 83 4.22 -14.96 3.09
C ARG A 83 4.11 -16.17 4.03
N GLU A 84 3.28 -16.08 5.06
CA GLU A 84 2.94 -17.28 5.83
C GLU A 84 2.34 -18.30 4.85
N ASP A 85 3.09 -19.36 4.57
CA ASP A 85 2.57 -20.59 3.96
C ASP A 85 1.41 -21.06 4.83
N GLY A 86 0.20 -20.99 4.29
CA GLY A 86 -0.98 -21.62 4.86
C GLY A 86 -0.96 -23.12 4.61
#